data_AF-A0A3B4ACK2-F1
#
_entry.id   AF-A0A3B4ACK2-F1
#
_cell.length_a   1.000
_cell.length_b   1.000
_cell.length_c   1.000
_cell.angle_alpha   90.00
_cell.angle_beta   90.00
_cell.angle_gamma   90.00
#
_symmetry.space_group_name_H-M   'P 1'
#
loop_
_entity.id
_entity.type
_entity.pdbx_description
1 polymer ?
#
loop_
_entity_poly.entity_id
_entity_poly.type
_entity_poly.pdbx_seq_one_letter_code
_entity_poly.pdbx_strand_id
1 'polypeptide(L)'
;INSPLNTEQIHSRVMGPMDNGLPESDEELDAEQDAARMRFMRDRRRARSLPACTAALLGDGGARKRVQFADTLGLSLADVKHFSTTDEPLVPHAVLSRHQSFQAPAPQMHAQPMLLPCFPDPVDAQQRLHEQRVALEKVQVTQFEVRGQVLTRTEDAQAAVFIRYTFNEWLSHVDAPAVRVLNGRYTFSVLVPPLWSANAVHFALGLRSSEGEFWDNNGGRNFSLRYGYGPQNALFHLVMS
;
A
#
# COMPACT_ATOMS: atom_id res chain seq x y z
N ILE A 1 -0.63 10.00 64.54
CA ILE A 1 -1.92 9.50 65.09
C ILE A 1 -2.56 8.66 63.97
N ASN A 2 -2.00 7.50 63.69
CA ASN A 2 -2.54 6.17 64.04
C ASN A 2 -4.01 5.97 63.64
N SER A 3 -4.22 5.25 62.54
CA SER A 3 -5.24 4.19 62.38
C SER A 3 -4.93 3.33 61.14
N PRO A 4 -5.31 2.04 61.11
CA PRO A 4 -4.43 0.96 60.62
C PRO A 4 -4.93 0.23 59.37
N LEU A 5 -4.06 -0.68 58.89
CA LEU A 5 -4.33 -1.76 57.94
C LEU A 5 -5.57 -2.58 58.33
N ASN A 6 -6.32 -3.04 57.32
CA ASN A 6 -7.17 -4.22 57.46
C ASN A 6 -6.81 -5.26 56.38
N THR A 7 -6.69 -6.49 56.85
CA THR A 7 -6.25 -7.71 56.19
C THR A 7 -7.46 -8.58 55.79
N GLU A 8 -7.22 -9.48 54.83
CA GLU A 8 -7.94 -10.74 54.56
C GLU A 8 -9.29 -10.69 53.81
N GLN A 9 -9.33 -11.24 52.58
CA GLN A 9 -9.81 -12.61 52.35
C GLN A 9 -9.66 -13.03 50.88
N ILE A 10 -8.81 -14.03 50.66
CA ILE A 10 -8.59 -14.75 49.41
C ILE A 10 -9.59 -15.90 49.38
N HIS A 11 -10.49 -15.94 48.39
CA HIS A 11 -11.24 -17.15 48.04
C HIS A 11 -10.75 -17.67 46.68
N SER A 12 -10.03 -18.78 46.75
CA SER A 12 -9.70 -19.66 45.64
C SER A 12 -10.96 -20.33 45.09
N ARG A 13 -11.15 -20.30 43.77
CA ARG A 13 -12.06 -21.22 43.09
C ARG A 13 -11.34 -21.89 41.92
N VAL A 14 -10.92 -23.12 42.20
CA VAL A 14 -10.45 -24.11 41.22
C VAL A 14 -11.62 -24.44 40.27
N MET A 15 -11.40 -24.28 38.97
CA MET A 15 -12.23 -24.87 37.90
C MET A 15 -11.38 -25.94 37.21
N GLY A 16 -11.87 -27.17 37.20
CA GLY A 16 -11.24 -28.35 36.59
C GLY A 16 -11.29 -28.35 35.04
N PRO A 17 -10.71 -29.38 34.41
CA PRO A 17 -10.38 -29.38 32.98
C PRO A 17 -11.64 -29.59 32.11
N MET A 18 -11.74 -28.82 31.03
CA MET A 18 -12.74 -29.03 29.98
C MET A 18 -12.14 -29.83 28.83
N ASP A 19 -12.94 -30.82 28.45
CA ASP A 19 -12.84 -31.88 27.46
C ASP A 19 -12.39 -31.45 26.04
N ASN A 20 -11.54 -32.27 25.42
CA ASN A 20 -11.03 -32.13 24.05
C ASN A 20 -11.87 -33.03 23.12
N GLY A 21 -12.81 -32.45 22.38
CA GLY A 21 -13.52 -33.11 21.28
C GLY A 21 -13.03 -32.62 19.92
N LEU A 22 -12.20 -33.42 19.24
CA LEU A 22 -11.87 -33.28 17.82
C LEU A 22 -13.06 -33.74 16.95
N PRO A 23 -13.47 -33.02 15.90
CA PRO A 23 -14.36 -33.59 14.89
C PRO A 23 -13.57 -34.39 13.84
N GLU A 24 -14.05 -35.61 13.59
CA GLU A 24 -13.53 -36.58 12.63
C GLU A 24 -13.78 -36.17 11.15
N SER A 25 -12.97 -36.77 10.28
CA SER A 25 -12.75 -36.53 8.85
C SER A 25 -13.78 -37.18 7.91
N ASP A 26 -14.26 -36.43 6.92
CA ASP A 26 -15.07 -36.91 5.77
C ASP A 26 -14.32 -36.68 4.43
N GLU A 27 -13.20 -37.40 4.17
CA GLU A 27 -12.42 -37.27 2.92
C GLU A 27 -12.36 -38.57 2.08
N GLU A 28 -13.46 -39.31 1.91
CA GLU A 28 -13.42 -40.63 1.23
C GLU A 28 -14.24 -40.77 -0.08
N LEU A 29 -14.61 -39.67 -0.77
CA LEU A 29 -15.53 -39.74 -1.94
C LEU A 29 -15.04 -39.24 -3.32
N ASP A 30 -13.73 -39.10 -3.56
CA ASP A 30 -13.23 -38.50 -4.83
C ASP A 30 -12.44 -39.43 -5.80
N ALA A 31 -12.00 -40.62 -5.37
CA ALA A 31 -11.07 -41.44 -6.18
C ALA A 31 -11.70 -42.08 -7.44
N GLU A 32 -12.99 -42.40 -7.43
CA GLU A 32 -13.66 -43.11 -8.53
C GLU A 32 -13.99 -42.18 -9.70
N GLN A 33 -14.29 -40.91 -9.41
CA GLN A 33 -14.61 -39.90 -10.42
C GLN A 33 -13.36 -39.48 -11.22
N ASP A 34 -12.20 -39.42 -10.56
CA ASP A 34 -10.92 -39.14 -11.22
C ASP A 34 -10.46 -40.30 -12.12
N ALA A 35 -10.71 -41.54 -11.72
CA ALA A 35 -10.43 -42.70 -12.56
C ALA A 35 -11.29 -42.73 -13.84
N ALA A 36 -12.57 -42.35 -13.73
CA ALA A 36 -13.47 -42.24 -14.88
C ALA A 36 -13.03 -41.12 -15.86
N ARG A 37 -12.61 -39.97 -15.33
CA ARG A 37 -12.06 -38.86 -16.14
C ARG A 37 -10.78 -39.26 -16.88
N MET A 38 -9.88 -40.00 -16.23
CA MET A 38 -8.65 -40.46 -16.87
C MET A 38 -8.87 -41.51 -17.96
N ARG A 39 -9.88 -42.38 -17.82
CA ARG A 39 -10.25 -43.34 -18.87
C ARG A 39 -10.80 -42.65 -20.11
N PHE A 40 -11.67 -41.65 -19.93
CA PHE A 40 -12.28 -40.91 -21.03
C PHE A 40 -11.24 -40.14 -21.90
N MET A 41 -10.14 -39.69 -21.30
CA MET A 41 -9.06 -39.00 -22.02
C MET A 41 -8.21 -39.93 -22.90
N ARG A 42 -8.09 -41.22 -22.55
CA ARG A 42 -7.24 -42.19 -23.26
C ARG A 42 -7.88 -42.78 -24.53
N ASP A 43 -9.20 -42.73 -24.67
CA ASP A 43 -9.92 -43.33 -25.80
C ASP A 43 -10.08 -42.42 -27.03
N ARG A 44 -9.41 -41.27 -27.07
CA ARG A 44 -9.38 -40.42 -28.26
C ARG A 44 -8.46 -41.03 -29.32
N ARG A 45 -9.00 -41.99 -30.08
CA ARG A 45 -8.35 -42.61 -31.24
C ARG A 45 -7.83 -41.51 -32.18
N ARG A 46 -6.53 -41.51 -32.46
CA ARG A 46 -5.87 -40.59 -33.40
C ARG A 46 -6.45 -40.78 -34.80
N ALA A 47 -6.95 -39.71 -35.42
CA ALA A 47 -7.44 -39.74 -36.79
C ALA A 47 -6.31 -40.06 -37.79
N ARG A 48 -6.63 -40.85 -38.83
CA ARG A 48 -5.69 -41.15 -39.92
C ARG A 48 -5.71 -39.99 -40.92
N SER A 49 -4.55 -39.43 -41.24
CA SER A 49 -4.41 -38.39 -42.27
C SER A 49 -4.80 -38.92 -43.65
N LEU A 50 -5.43 -38.08 -44.47
CA LEU A 50 -5.69 -38.39 -45.88
C LEU A 50 -4.37 -38.54 -46.66
N PRO A 51 -4.32 -39.43 -47.67
CA PRO A 51 -3.15 -39.55 -48.55
C PRO A 51 -2.94 -38.24 -49.31
N ALA A 52 -1.68 -37.79 -49.43
CA ALA A 52 -1.34 -36.56 -50.11
C ALA A 52 -1.69 -36.68 -51.61
N CYS A 53 -2.66 -35.89 -52.08
CA CYS A 53 -3.03 -35.85 -53.49
C CYS A 53 -1.80 -35.47 -54.33
N THR A 54 -1.39 -36.37 -55.23
CA THR A 54 -0.40 -36.10 -56.28
C THR A 54 -0.98 -35.06 -57.24
N ALA A 55 -0.12 -34.16 -57.72
CA ALA A 55 -0.42 -32.92 -58.43
C ALA A 55 -1.16 -33.03 -59.79
N ALA A 56 -1.87 -34.12 -60.07
CA ALA A 56 -2.53 -34.39 -61.35
C ALA A 56 -3.96 -33.84 -61.48
N LEU A 57 -4.57 -33.32 -60.40
CA LEU A 57 -5.94 -32.76 -60.43
C LEU A 57 -6.00 -31.23 -60.42
N LEU A 58 -4.86 -30.54 -60.29
CA LEU A 58 -4.83 -29.08 -60.28
C LEU A 58 -4.18 -28.61 -61.58
N GLY A 59 -5.04 -28.12 -62.48
CA GLY A 59 -4.63 -27.49 -63.72
C GLY A 59 -3.57 -26.41 -63.50
N ASP A 60 -2.73 -26.27 -64.52
CA ASP A 60 -1.61 -25.33 -64.66
C ASP A 60 -1.96 -23.91 -64.19
N GLY A 61 -1.60 -23.59 -62.94
CA GLY A 61 -1.94 -22.30 -62.35
C GLY A 61 -1.67 -22.22 -60.85
N GLY A 62 -0.39 -22.33 -60.44
CA GLY A 62 0.19 -21.68 -59.24
C GLY A 62 -0.58 -21.64 -57.91
N ALA A 63 -1.57 -22.50 -57.66
CA ALA A 63 -2.38 -22.45 -56.46
C ALA A 63 -1.55 -22.91 -55.26
N ARG A 64 -1.16 -21.95 -54.40
CA ARG A 64 -0.47 -22.25 -53.13
C ARG A 64 -1.38 -23.13 -52.28
N LYS A 65 -0.91 -24.34 -51.94
CA LYS A 65 -1.61 -25.23 -51.00
C LYS A 65 -1.80 -24.48 -49.68
N ARG A 66 -3.05 -24.30 -49.24
CA ARG A 66 -3.40 -23.67 -47.95
C ARG A 66 -4.14 -24.70 -47.11
N VAL A 67 -3.76 -24.80 -45.85
CA VAL A 67 -4.44 -25.61 -44.83
C VAL A 67 -5.19 -24.64 -43.93
N GLN A 68 -6.47 -24.90 -43.68
CA GLN A 68 -7.30 -24.13 -42.77
C GLN A 68 -8.00 -25.09 -41.81
N PHE A 69 -8.13 -24.68 -40.55
CA PHE A 69 -8.90 -25.42 -39.57
C PHE A 69 -10.38 -25.13 -39.75
N ALA A 70 -11.18 -26.19 -39.86
CA ALA A 70 -12.62 -26.12 -40.01
C ALA A 70 -13.32 -27.04 -38.99
N ASP A 71 -14.57 -26.72 -38.68
CA ASP A 71 -15.44 -27.55 -37.85
C ASP A 71 -15.90 -28.81 -38.60
N THR A 72 -16.70 -29.64 -37.93
CA THR A 72 -17.26 -30.87 -38.52
C THR A 72 -18.18 -30.64 -39.72
N LEU A 73 -18.67 -29.42 -39.90
CA LEU A 73 -19.50 -29.00 -41.04
C LEU A 73 -18.66 -28.34 -42.15
N GLY A 74 -17.35 -28.19 -41.97
CA GLY A 74 -16.44 -27.57 -42.93
C GLY A 74 -16.34 -26.04 -42.84
N LEU A 75 -16.88 -25.42 -41.78
CA LEU A 75 -16.83 -23.98 -41.56
C LEU A 75 -15.55 -23.58 -40.82
N SER A 76 -14.95 -22.44 -41.16
CA SER A 76 -13.73 -21.94 -40.51
C SER A 76 -13.89 -21.80 -39.00
N LEU A 77 -12.93 -22.32 -38.23
CA LEU A 77 -12.85 -22.12 -36.78
C LEU A 77 -12.20 -20.79 -36.38
N ALA A 78 -11.63 -20.06 -37.33
CA ALA A 78 -11.01 -18.76 -37.09
C ALA A 78 -11.77 -17.67 -37.84
N ASP A 79 -12.10 -16.61 -37.13
CA ASP A 79 -12.57 -15.35 -37.70
C ASP A 79 -11.43 -14.32 -37.55
N VAL A 80 -11.08 -13.64 -38.65
CA VAL A 80 -9.99 -12.66 -38.68
C VAL A 80 -10.58 -11.28 -38.93
N LYS A 81 -10.61 -10.47 -37.88
CA LYS A 81 -11.04 -9.08 -37.98
C LYS A 81 -9.83 -8.17 -38.20
N HIS A 82 -9.80 -7.49 -39.34
CA HIS A 82 -8.82 -6.46 -39.64
C HIS A 82 -9.31 -5.12 -39.09
N PHE A 83 -8.45 -4.41 -38.37
CA PHE A 83 -8.73 -3.08 -37.83
C PHE A 83 -7.86 -2.05 -38.55
N SER A 84 -8.45 -0.93 -38.97
CA SER A 84 -7.72 0.23 -39.49
C SER A 84 -7.39 1.19 -38.36
N THR A 85 -6.28 1.91 -38.46
CA THR A 85 -5.92 3.01 -37.54
C THR A 85 -6.95 4.17 -37.58
N THR A 86 -7.77 4.23 -38.62
CA THR A 86 -8.86 5.20 -38.77
C THR A 86 -10.19 4.74 -38.16
N ASP A 87 -10.29 3.48 -37.72
CA ASP A 87 -11.53 2.96 -37.13
C ASP A 87 -11.65 3.42 -35.68
N GLU A 88 -12.78 4.04 -35.34
CA GLU A 88 -13.07 4.45 -33.97
C GLU A 88 -13.38 3.22 -33.10
N PRO A 89 -12.68 3.01 -31.97
CA PRO A 89 -12.89 1.83 -31.13
C PRO A 89 -14.25 1.92 -30.42
N LEU A 90 -15.23 1.16 -30.91
CA LEU A 90 -16.52 1.02 -30.26
C LEU A 90 -16.42 0.05 -29.08
N VAL A 91 -16.65 0.57 -27.88
CA VAL A 91 -16.72 -0.24 -26.66
C VAL A 91 -17.99 -1.10 -26.69
N PRO A 92 -17.90 -2.44 -26.61
CA PRO A 92 -19.07 -3.30 -26.61
C PRO A 92 -20.01 -2.99 -25.44
N HIS A 93 -21.32 -3.04 -25.69
CA HIS A 93 -22.35 -2.72 -24.68
C HIS A 93 -22.19 -3.51 -23.38
N ALA A 94 -21.76 -4.78 -23.45
CA ALA A 94 -21.51 -5.62 -22.28
C ALA A 94 -20.45 -5.04 -21.33
N VAL A 95 -19.45 -4.33 -21.87
CA VAL A 95 -18.41 -3.64 -21.07
C VAL A 95 -19.01 -2.41 -20.38
N LEU A 96 -19.84 -1.64 -21.08
CA LEU A 96 -20.52 -0.47 -20.52
C LEU A 96 -21.50 -0.88 -19.40
N SER A 97 -22.30 -1.92 -19.62
CA SER A 97 -23.24 -2.45 -18.62
C SER A 97 -22.50 -2.96 -17.39
N ARG A 98 -21.37 -3.66 -17.57
CA ARG A 98 -20.51 -4.10 -16.47
C ARG A 98 -19.98 -2.90 -15.69
N HIS A 99 -19.45 -1.89 -16.38
CA HIS A 99 -18.95 -0.67 -15.73
C HIS A 99 -20.04 0.06 -14.93
N GLN A 100 -21.28 0.10 -15.43
CA GLN A 100 -22.43 0.67 -14.72
C GLN A 100 -22.80 -0.15 -13.47
N SER A 101 -22.71 -1.48 -13.52
CA SER A 101 -22.94 -2.34 -12.35
C SER A 101 -21.83 -2.27 -11.30
N PHE A 102 -20.62 -1.83 -11.69
CA PHE A 102 -19.48 -1.57 -10.81
C PHE A 102 -19.33 -0.09 -10.46
N GLN A 103 -20.37 0.73 -10.63
CA GLN A 103 -20.38 2.06 -10.04
C GLN A 103 -20.27 1.87 -8.52
N ALA A 104 -19.05 2.07 -8.00
CA ALA A 104 -18.85 2.34 -6.59
C ALA A 104 -19.87 3.43 -6.22
N PRO A 105 -20.53 3.33 -5.06
CA PRO A 105 -21.45 4.37 -4.61
C PRO A 105 -20.76 5.72 -4.85
N ALA A 106 -21.46 6.63 -5.55
CA ALA A 106 -20.97 7.98 -5.86
C ALA A 106 -20.16 8.48 -4.67
N PRO A 107 -18.93 9.00 -4.84
CA PRO A 107 -18.00 9.21 -3.74
C PRO A 107 -18.74 9.96 -2.67
N GLN A 108 -19.22 9.23 -1.67
CA GLN A 108 -19.73 9.82 -0.48
C GLN A 108 -18.51 10.61 -0.03
N MET A 109 -18.64 11.92 0.11
CA MET A 109 -17.56 12.78 0.60
C MET A 109 -17.32 12.44 2.08
N HIS A 110 -17.02 11.18 2.37
CA HIS A 110 -16.32 10.76 3.55
C HIS A 110 -15.00 11.49 3.46
N ALA A 111 -14.85 12.51 4.31
CA ALA A 111 -13.57 13.16 4.51
C ALA A 111 -12.54 12.05 4.65
N GLN A 112 -11.53 12.01 3.79
CA GLN A 112 -10.46 11.02 3.94
C GLN A 112 -9.66 11.42 5.18
N PRO A 113 -9.27 10.45 6.04
CA PRO A 113 -8.46 10.78 7.20
C PRO A 113 -7.12 11.34 6.73
N MET A 114 -6.70 12.44 7.35
CA MET A 114 -5.42 13.10 7.09
C MET A 114 -4.53 12.98 8.33
N LEU A 115 -3.22 13.00 8.16
CA LEU A 115 -2.31 13.16 9.28
C LEU A 115 -2.45 14.57 9.86
N LEU A 116 -2.60 14.65 11.18
CA LEU A 116 -2.78 15.89 11.92
C LEU A 116 -1.71 16.02 13.02
N PRO A 117 -1.03 17.18 13.14
CA PRO A 117 -0.17 17.50 14.27
C PRO A 117 -0.92 17.41 15.60
N CYS A 118 -0.33 16.68 16.55
CA CYS A 118 -0.79 16.59 17.94
C CYS A 118 0.08 17.46 18.86
N PHE A 119 0.63 18.55 18.33
CA PHE A 119 1.48 19.51 19.02
C PHE A 119 1.14 20.92 18.52
N PRO A 120 1.34 21.97 19.35
CA PRO A 120 1.12 23.35 18.93
C PRO A 120 2.10 23.75 17.83
N ASP A 121 1.74 24.75 17.03
CA ASP A 121 2.66 25.31 16.03
C ASP A 121 3.97 25.75 16.69
N PRO A 122 5.13 25.48 16.07
CA PRO A 122 6.46 25.69 16.67
C PRO A 122 6.87 27.18 16.67
N VAL A 123 6.08 28.04 17.30
CA VAL A 123 6.29 29.50 17.37
C VAL A 123 7.56 29.90 18.15
N ASP A 124 8.02 29.02 19.04
CA ASP A 124 9.18 29.16 19.91
C ASP A 124 10.48 28.57 19.30
N ALA A 125 10.49 28.30 17.99
CA ALA A 125 11.63 27.69 17.29
C ALA A 125 12.97 28.44 17.52
N GLN A 126 12.95 29.77 17.56
CA GLN A 126 14.16 30.58 17.79
C GLN A 126 14.74 30.40 19.20
N GLN A 127 13.86 30.26 20.21
CA GLN A 127 14.31 30.02 21.58
C GLN A 127 14.92 28.62 21.69
N ARG A 128 14.21 27.59 21.18
CA ARG A 128 14.76 26.22 21.15
C ARG A 128 16.07 26.15 20.38
N LEU A 129 16.20 26.88 19.27
CA LEU A 129 17.42 26.93 18.48
C LEU A 129 18.63 27.44 19.29
N HIS A 130 18.40 28.40 20.20
CA HIS A 130 19.46 28.91 21.06
C HIS A 130 19.98 27.85 22.04
N GLU A 131 19.06 27.05 22.59
CA GLU A 131 19.35 26.03 23.61
C GLU A 131 19.84 24.70 22.99
N GLN A 132 19.26 24.29 21.87
CA GLN A 132 19.38 22.95 21.29
C GLN A 132 20.12 22.94 19.94
N ARG A 133 20.45 24.10 19.35
CA ARG A 133 21.16 24.26 18.06
C ARG A 133 20.47 23.70 16.81
N VAL A 134 19.42 22.92 16.98
CA VAL A 134 18.50 22.47 15.94
C VAL A 134 17.09 22.72 16.44
N ALA A 135 16.19 23.17 15.57
CA ALA A 135 14.79 23.38 15.94
C ALA A 135 13.86 23.22 14.74
N LEU A 136 12.69 22.62 14.96
CA LEU A 136 11.63 22.61 13.95
C LEU A 136 11.06 24.03 13.78
N GLU A 137 11.08 24.57 12.57
CA GLU A 137 10.55 25.90 12.24
C GLU A 137 9.11 25.84 11.72
N LYS A 138 8.82 24.89 10.82
CA LYS A 138 7.49 24.68 10.24
C LYS A 138 7.29 23.22 9.90
N VAL A 139 6.04 22.78 9.93
CA VAL A 139 5.63 21.45 9.47
C VAL A 139 4.44 21.60 8.54
N GLN A 140 4.44 20.84 7.45
CA GLN A 140 3.35 20.70 6.50
C GLN A 140 3.04 19.22 6.40
N VAL A 141 1.76 18.88 6.51
CA VAL A 141 1.32 17.49 6.61
C VAL A 141 0.22 17.27 5.58
N THR A 142 0.38 16.21 4.79
CA THR A 142 -0.63 15.72 3.85
C THR A 142 -1.15 14.37 4.32
N GLN A 143 -1.91 13.66 3.47
CA GLN A 143 -2.41 12.33 3.82
C GLN A 143 -1.28 11.29 4.03
N PHE A 144 -0.16 11.43 3.33
CA PHE A 144 0.91 10.41 3.32
C PHE A 144 2.32 11.00 3.42
N GLU A 145 2.43 12.30 3.66
CA GLU A 145 3.72 12.97 3.65
C GLU A 145 3.81 14.00 4.77
N VAL A 146 4.97 14.02 5.43
CA VAL A 146 5.34 15.03 6.41
C VAL A 146 6.53 15.78 5.86
N ARG A 147 6.35 17.07 5.57
CA ARG A 147 7.43 17.98 5.21
C ARG A 147 7.71 18.93 6.35
N GLY A 148 8.97 19.23 6.59
CA GLY A 148 9.33 20.22 7.60
C GLY A 148 10.49 21.09 7.20
N GLN A 149 10.51 22.29 7.80
CA GLN A 149 11.60 23.23 7.75
C GLN A 149 12.31 23.19 9.11
N VAL A 150 13.62 23.07 9.08
CA VAL A 150 14.48 22.94 10.26
C VAL A 150 15.46 24.09 10.27
N LEU A 151 15.60 24.74 11.43
CA LEU A 151 16.63 25.73 11.68
C LEU A 151 17.81 25.08 12.39
N THR A 152 19.01 25.53 12.06
CA THR A 152 20.24 25.13 12.75
C THR A 152 21.11 26.32 13.09
N ARG A 153 21.85 26.20 14.18
CA ARG A 153 22.90 27.12 14.60
C ARG A 153 24.24 26.40 14.48
N THR A 154 24.65 26.17 13.25
CA THR A 154 25.96 25.59 12.94
C THR A 154 26.56 26.27 11.72
N GLU A 155 27.84 26.62 11.83
CA GLU A 155 28.66 27.11 10.70
C GLU A 155 29.44 25.97 10.03
N ASP A 156 29.33 24.75 10.58
CA ASP A 156 30.02 23.56 10.08
C ASP A 156 29.40 23.09 8.76
N ALA A 157 30.18 23.14 7.69
CA ALA A 157 29.75 22.69 6.37
C ALA A 157 29.58 21.16 6.28
N GLN A 158 30.19 20.40 7.19
CA GLN A 158 30.06 18.95 7.29
C GLN A 158 28.93 18.52 8.23
N ALA A 159 28.21 19.47 8.82
CA ALA A 159 27.07 19.16 9.67
C ALA A 159 25.97 18.43 8.88
N ALA A 160 25.45 17.36 9.47
CA ALA A 160 24.34 16.59 8.95
C ALA A 160 23.10 16.79 9.82
N VAL A 161 22.00 17.21 9.20
CA VAL A 161 20.68 17.28 9.84
C VAL A 161 19.87 16.08 9.38
N PHE A 162 19.15 15.47 10.30
CA PHE A 162 18.28 14.34 10.00
C PHE A 162 17.01 14.38 10.85
N ILE A 163 15.97 13.75 10.34
CA ILE A 163 14.76 13.45 11.09
C ILE A 163 14.78 11.98 11.47
N ARG A 164 14.64 11.70 12.76
CA ARG A 164 14.41 10.34 13.26
C ARG A 164 12.92 10.17 13.51
N TYR A 165 12.30 9.17 12.89
CA TYR A 165 10.88 8.91 13.03
C TYR A 165 10.57 7.43 13.31
N THR A 166 9.41 7.19 13.88
CA THR A 166 8.91 5.86 14.28
C THR A 166 7.41 5.75 14.07
N PHE A 167 6.96 4.52 13.87
CA PHE A 167 5.55 4.14 13.74
C PHE A 167 5.08 3.20 14.86
N ASN A 168 5.93 2.95 15.86
CA ASN A 168 5.70 1.93 16.88
C ASN A 168 6.30 2.30 18.24
N GLU A 169 6.01 3.52 18.72
CA GLU A 169 6.42 3.96 20.07
C GLU A 169 7.93 3.79 20.34
N TRP A 170 8.76 4.10 19.34
CA TRP A 170 10.22 4.02 19.40
C TRP A 170 10.83 2.62 19.55
N LEU A 171 10.03 1.55 19.42
CA LEU A 171 10.56 0.17 19.35
C LEU A 171 11.50 -0.02 18.16
N SER A 172 11.21 0.67 17.06
CA SER A 172 12.09 0.81 15.90
C SER A 172 12.06 2.25 15.39
N HIS A 173 13.11 2.68 14.70
CA HIS A 173 13.18 4.03 14.13
C HIS A 173 13.90 4.03 12.78
N VAL A 174 13.66 5.09 12.01
CA VAL A 174 14.32 5.35 10.74
C VAL A 174 14.86 6.79 10.77
N ASP A 175 16.09 6.96 10.33
CA ASP A 175 16.73 8.26 10.15
C ASP A 175 16.67 8.64 8.67
N ALA A 176 15.98 9.73 8.34
CA ALA A 176 15.99 10.32 7.01
C ALA A 176 16.80 11.62 6.98
N PRO A 177 17.65 11.85 5.97
CA PRO A 177 18.45 13.06 5.89
C PRO A 177 17.58 14.27 5.58
N ALA A 178 17.94 15.42 6.14
CA ALA A 178 17.42 16.72 5.73
C ALA A 178 18.40 17.40 4.77
N VAL A 179 17.86 18.07 3.76
CA VAL A 179 18.63 18.74 2.71
C VAL A 179 18.89 20.18 3.11
N ARG A 180 20.14 20.62 3.03
CA ARG A 180 20.51 22.02 3.31
C ARG A 180 19.93 22.93 2.24
N VAL A 181 19.30 24.03 2.67
CA VAL A 181 18.82 25.08 1.79
C VAL A 181 19.80 26.26 1.84
N LEU A 182 19.53 27.28 2.65
CA LEU A 182 20.32 28.50 2.78
C LEU A 182 20.19 29.01 4.23
N ASN A 183 21.16 29.80 4.71
CA ASN A 183 21.10 30.47 6.01
C ASN A 183 20.80 29.55 7.20
N GLY A 184 21.43 28.37 7.24
CA GLY A 184 21.23 27.41 8.33
C GLY A 184 19.87 26.70 8.33
N ARG A 185 19.07 26.86 7.26
CA ARG A 185 17.81 26.12 7.07
C ARG A 185 18.02 24.82 6.32
N TYR A 186 17.27 23.81 6.75
CA TYR A 186 17.20 22.50 6.11
C TYR A 186 15.73 22.12 5.88
N THR A 187 15.49 21.25 4.92
CA THR A 187 14.17 20.68 4.66
C THR A 187 14.21 19.16 4.67
N PHE A 188 13.17 18.54 5.20
CA PHE A 188 13.00 17.08 5.10
C PHE A 188 11.63 16.76 4.51
N SER A 189 11.53 15.55 3.95
CA SER A 189 10.27 14.92 3.61
C SER A 189 10.31 13.46 4.06
N VAL A 190 9.24 13.01 4.71
CA VAL A 190 9.05 11.62 5.13
C VAL A 190 7.71 11.14 4.62
N LEU A 191 7.72 9.99 3.94
CA LEU A 191 6.51 9.29 3.55
C LEU A 191 5.97 8.48 4.73
N VAL A 192 4.69 8.69 5.03
CA VAL A 192 3.96 7.99 6.08
C VAL A 192 2.96 7.07 5.39
N PRO A 193 3.14 5.74 5.48
CA PRO A 193 2.17 4.80 4.95
C PRO A 193 0.81 4.98 5.64
N PRO A 194 -0.32 4.71 4.95
CA PRO A 194 -1.62 4.57 5.61
C PRO A 194 -1.59 3.34 6.51
N LEU A 195 -1.18 3.54 7.74
CA LEU A 195 -1.11 2.48 8.72
C LEU A 195 -2.50 2.32 9.33
N TRP A 196 -3.27 1.35 8.83
CA TRP A 196 -4.63 1.07 9.30
C TRP A 196 -4.70 0.66 10.79
N SER A 197 -3.54 0.39 11.41
CA SER A 197 -3.41 -0.02 12.81
C SER A 197 -2.38 0.77 13.62
N ALA A 198 -1.64 1.73 13.04
CA ALA A 198 -0.58 2.40 13.81
C ALA A 198 -1.13 3.52 14.68
N ASN A 199 -0.85 3.38 15.97
CA ASN A 199 -0.69 4.49 16.88
C ASN A 199 0.33 5.46 16.28
N ALA A 200 -0.04 6.73 16.22
CA ALA A 200 0.77 7.91 15.91
C ALA A 200 2.17 7.76 15.28
N VAL A 201 2.46 8.60 14.29
CA VAL A 201 3.85 8.81 13.88
C VAL A 201 4.52 9.74 14.88
N HIS A 202 5.68 9.36 15.39
CA HIS A 202 6.50 10.23 16.22
C HIS A 202 7.80 10.56 15.51
N PHE A 203 8.29 11.79 15.68
CA PHE A 203 9.60 12.17 15.18
C PHE A 203 10.32 13.16 16.09
N ALA A 204 11.64 13.21 15.93
CA ALA A 204 12.55 14.18 16.53
C ALA A 204 13.62 14.58 15.50
N LEU A 205 14.22 15.75 15.68
CA LEU A 205 15.26 16.26 14.79
C LEU A 205 16.62 16.09 15.42
N GLY A 206 17.59 15.63 14.63
CA GLY A 206 18.98 15.48 15.03
C GLY A 206 19.90 16.36 14.18
N LEU A 207 20.90 16.96 14.82
CA LEU A 207 22.02 17.65 14.19
C LEU A 207 23.31 16.98 14.64
N ARG A 208 24.10 16.46 13.70
CA ARG A 208 25.44 15.94 13.95
C ARG A 208 26.46 16.87 13.34
N SER A 209 27.36 17.40 14.16
CA SER A 209 28.45 18.27 13.74
C SER A 209 29.75 17.91 14.47
N SER A 210 30.84 18.61 14.14
CA SER A 210 32.11 18.55 14.88
C SER A 210 31.98 18.92 16.36
N GLU A 211 30.97 19.71 16.74
CA GLU A 211 30.72 20.13 18.13
C GLU A 211 29.93 19.10 18.94
N GLY A 212 29.41 18.05 18.29
CA GLY A 212 28.65 16.98 18.93
C GLY A 212 27.33 16.68 18.22
N GLU A 213 26.45 15.98 18.93
CA GLU A 213 25.10 15.64 18.47
C GLU A 213 24.06 16.37 19.31
N PHE A 214 23.14 17.06 18.64
CA PHE A 214 22.11 17.89 19.26
C PHE A 214 20.73 17.47 18.77
N TRP A 215 19.71 17.66 19.62
CA TRP A 215 18.37 17.14 19.38
C TRP A 215 17.28 18.15 19.70
N ASP A 216 16.29 18.27 18.80
CA ASP A 216 14.98 18.84 19.11
C ASP A 216 13.97 17.70 19.19
N ASN A 217 13.65 17.32 20.42
CA ASN A 217 12.64 16.31 20.75
C ASN A 217 11.38 16.96 21.37
N ASN A 218 11.13 18.24 21.10
CA ASN A 218 9.99 18.98 21.64
C ASN A 218 9.89 18.91 23.18
N GLY A 219 11.02 19.07 23.87
CA GLY A 219 11.10 19.00 25.33
C GLY A 219 10.74 17.61 25.88
N GLY A 220 11.11 16.54 25.15
CA GLY A 220 10.87 15.14 25.51
C GLY A 220 9.51 14.58 25.10
N ARG A 221 8.61 15.40 24.53
CA ARG A 221 7.29 14.93 24.06
C ARG A 221 7.31 14.36 22.64
N ASN A 222 8.37 14.65 21.89
CA ASN A 222 8.49 14.43 20.45
C ASN A 222 7.41 15.19 19.64
N PHE A 223 7.58 15.20 18.33
CA PHE A 223 6.57 15.69 17.42
C PHE A 223 5.69 14.50 17.00
N SER A 224 4.41 14.56 17.36
CA SER A 224 3.48 13.44 17.18
C SER A 224 2.39 13.78 16.16
N LEU A 225 2.08 12.86 15.26
CA LEU A 225 1.08 13.01 14.21
C LEU A 225 0.09 11.84 14.27
N ARG A 226 -1.20 12.10 14.07
CA ARG A 226 -2.24 11.06 14.08
C ARG A 226 -3.18 11.23 12.90
N TYR A 227 -3.65 10.10 12.35
CA TYR A 227 -4.74 10.12 11.38
C TYR A 227 -6.04 10.58 12.06
N GLY A 228 -6.69 11.58 11.47
CA GLY A 228 -7.97 12.10 11.93
C GLY A 228 -8.71 12.84 10.82
N TYR A 229 -9.95 13.20 11.09
CA TYR A 229 -10.74 14.03 10.19
C TYR A 229 -10.59 15.49 10.61
N GLY A 230 -9.83 16.25 9.83
CA GLY A 230 -9.69 17.69 10.06
C GLY A 230 -11.01 18.44 9.83
N PRO A 231 -11.16 19.67 10.32
CA PRO A 231 -12.31 20.51 9.95
C PRO A 231 -12.33 20.66 8.42
N GLN A 232 -13.50 20.49 7.79
CA GLN A 232 -13.65 20.48 6.33
C GLN A 232 -13.04 21.72 5.62
N ASN A 233 -12.82 22.81 6.37
CA ASN A 233 -12.20 24.05 5.89
C ASN A 233 -10.67 24.01 5.72
N ALA A 234 -9.96 23.04 6.28
CA ALA A 234 -8.50 22.93 6.14
C ALA A 234 -8.08 22.34 4.78
N LEU A 235 -8.96 21.60 4.10
CA LEU A 235 -8.70 21.04 2.78
C LEU A 235 -8.53 22.15 1.72
N PHE A 236 -9.21 23.29 1.84
CA PHE A 236 -9.15 24.36 0.85
C PHE A 236 -7.79 25.07 0.79
N HIS A 237 -7.02 25.08 1.89
CA HIS A 237 -5.68 25.65 1.90
C HIS A 237 -4.62 24.71 1.33
N LEU A 238 -4.88 23.40 1.27
CA LEU A 238 -3.92 22.42 0.75
C LEU A 238 -3.95 22.30 -0.78
N VAL A 239 -5.02 22.75 -1.44
CA VAL A 239 -5.15 22.70 -2.91
C VAL A 239 -4.65 23.98 -3.60
N MET A 240 -4.26 25.03 -2.85
CA MET A 240 -3.85 26.33 -3.42
C MET A 240 -2.49 26.86 -2.93
N SER A 241 -1.52 26.00 -2.58
CA SER A 241 -0.13 26.42 -2.32
C SER A 241 0.89 25.48 -2.91
#